data_AF-A0AAN9G7H7-F1
#
_entry.id   AF-A0AAN9G7H7-F1
#
_cell.length_a   1.000
_cell.length_b   1.000
_cell.length_c   1.000
_cell.angle_alpha   90.00
_cell.angle_beta   90.00
_cell.angle_gamma   90.00
#
_symmetry.space_group_name_H-M   'P 1'
#
loop_
_entity.id
_entity.type
_entity.pdbx_description
1 polymer ?
#
loop_
_entity_poly.entity_id
_entity_poly.type
_entity_poly.pdbx_seq_one_letter_code
_entity_poly.pdbx_strand_id
1 'polypeptide(L)'
;MVGRILPERTELKVGALTKKSQNKSFFFSSDNYKERVFVLDAHQLTYYSGTLEKRDDEKGAIQLEHVTAVETLHDERSPQCGFQVAHEDDGRPLILYIFGKTKEERDEWVSAIRTEALKNGAYFILNYHPACWERQKGFSCCGAPSRGDEGCMPVTKQTAEMRDRLLSKASSAHAGEIMADMMSKRSQGKSTFFGAINYKERVFVLDSRSLRYFGGNLRKREGEKGSVELCTVLAVEDVRDGLLDNRKNAFQVVYEDDDDDILKLIIVARSSDKRQAWAKAIRDEARKNNAKFQSHYHPGVWIKGLGKYNCCNDLDKDSEGCDQVTEELTDNKTSRSVSAGDRVMSPRDVKVGILTKRAQCKSSFYVSKSFRDRLFVLNNATLRYFKGKPKKRGEEKGSIPLVNITVVAPVNHGDLDGRKNALQVKHCMVNEKDERR
;
A
#
# COMPACT_ATOMS: atom_id res chain seq x y z
N MET A 1 -47.92 10.29 -4.23
CA MET A 1 -47.09 9.81 -5.36
C MET A 1 -46.63 11.02 -6.14
N VAL A 2 -45.34 11.35 -6.07
CA VAL A 2 -44.69 12.14 -7.12
C VAL A 2 -43.32 11.50 -7.25
N GLY A 3 -43.20 10.60 -8.23
CA GLY A 3 -41.93 9.98 -8.58
C GLY A 3 -40.98 11.10 -8.97
N ARG A 4 -39.80 11.16 -8.33
CA ARG A 4 -38.72 12.00 -8.80
C ARG A 4 -38.41 11.56 -10.23
N ILE A 5 -38.68 12.45 -11.18
CA ILE A 5 -38.25 12.28 -12.57
C ILE A 5 -36.72 12.34 -12.50
N LEU A 6 -36.08 11.17 -12.57
CA LEU A 6 -34.64 11.08 -12.82
C LEU A 6 -34.40 11.71 -14.20
N PRO A 7 -33.38 12.56 -14.37
CA PRO A 7 -33.04 13.09 -15.69
C PRO A 7 -32.82 11.91 -16.65
N GLU A 8 -33.36 12.04 -17.86
CA GLU A 8 -33.27 11.05 -18.93
C GLU A 8 -31.80 10.65 -19.11
N ARG A 9 -31.47 9.40 -18.78
CA ARG A 9 -30.08 8.91 -18.86
C ARG A 9 -29.79 8.58 -20.32
N THR A 10 -28.83 9.28 -20.91
CA THR A 10 -28.41 9.04 -22.28
C THR A 10 -27.81 7.64 -22.42
N GLU A 11 -28.43 6.82 -23.26
CA GLU A 11 -27.95 5.48 -23.56
C GLU A 11 -26.80 5.56 -24.56
N LEU A 12 -25.61 5.09 -24.15
CA LEU A 12 -24.40 5.10 -24.98
C LEU A 12 -24.30 3.86 -25.86
N LYS A 13 -24.72 2.70 -25.36
CA LYS A 13 -24.79 1.45 -26.12
C LYS A 13 -25.91 0.55 -25.59
N VAL A 14 -26.66 -0.08 -26.49
CA VAL A 14 -27.73 -1.02 -26.18
C VAL A 14 -27.55 -2.28 -27.02
N GLY A 15 -27.80 -3.45 -26.45
CA GLY A 15 -27.67 -4.72 -27.18
C GLY A 15 -28.22 -5.92 -26.42
N ALA A 16 -28.67 -6.93 -27.15
CA ALA A 16 -29.11 -8.20 -26.59
C ALA A 16 -27.92 -9.16 -26.53
N LEU A 17 -27.50 -9.51 -25.31
CA LEU A 17 -26.35 -10.39 -25.06
C LEU A 17 -26.75 -11.54 -24.16
N THR A 18 -26.04 -12.65 -24.26
CA THR A 18 -26.24 -13.78 -23.34
C THR A 18 -25.45 -13.55 -22.06
N LYS A 19 -26.08 -13.76 -20.91
CA LYS A 19 -25.48 -13.59 -19.58
C LYS A 19 -25.44 -14.93 -18.84
N LYS A 20 -24.29 -15.28 -18.25
CA LYS A 20 -24.20 -16.37 -17.26
C LYS A 20 -24.80 -15.91 -15.92
N SER A 21 -25.54 -16.79 -15.24
CA SER A 21 -25.94 -16.57 -13.85
C SER A 21 -24.72 -16.27 -12.98
N GLN A 22 -24.84 -15.26 -12.11
CA GLN A 22 -23.79 -14.94 -11.12
C GLN A 22 -23.88 -15.85 -9.86
N ASN A 23 -24.90 -16.73 -9.78
CA ASN A 23 -25.13 -17.66 -8.68
C ASN A 23 -25.18 -16.96 -7.31
N LYS A 24 -25.95 -15.87 -7.21
CA LYS A 24 -26.18 -15.10 -5.97
C LYS A 24 -27.10 -15.82 -4.95
N SER A 25 -27.79 -16.90 -5.33
CA SER A 25 -28.67 -17.70 -4.46
C SER A 25 -28.05 -19.05 -4.04
N PHE A 26 -28.42 -19.54 -2.85
CA PHE A 26 -27.87 -20.74 -2.20
C PHE A 26 -28.52 -22.06 -2.67
N PHE A 27 -29.79 -22.06 -3.09
CA PHE A 27 -30.59 -23.30 -3.14
C PHE A 27 -30.72 -24.01 -4.50
N PHE A 28 -30.56 -23.32 -5.64
CA PHE A 28 -30.59 -23.97 -6.96
C PHE A 28 -29.75 -23.17 -7.96
N SER A 29 -28.94 -23.84 -8.80
CA SER A 29 -28.91 -23.66 -10.26
C SER A 29 -27.63 -24.26 -10.83
N SER A 30 -27.81 -25.16 -11.79
CA SER A 30 -26.85 -25.40 -12.88
C SER A 30 -26.44 -24.08 -13.55
N ASP A 31 -25.32 -24.05 -14.25
CA ASP A 31 -24.91 -22.89 -15.03
C ASP A 31 -26.02 -22.48 -16.01
N ASN A 32 -26.70 -21.37 -15.71
CA ASN A 32 -27.87 -20.90 -16.46
C ASN A 32 -27.48 -19.68 -17.28
N TYR A 33 -27.64 -19.79 -18.60
CA TYR A 33 -27.39 -18.72 -19.57
C TYR A 33 -28.73 -18.13 -19.99
N LYS A 34 -28.85 -16.81 -19.92
CA LYS A 34 -30.07 -16.12 -20.33
C LYS A 34 -29.75 -14.89 -21.17
N GLU A 35 -30.48 -14.70 -22.25
CA GLU A 35 -30.42 -13.47 -23.02
C GLU A 35 -30.97 -12.31 -22.17
N ARG A 36 -30.29 -11.17 -22.24
CA ARG A 36 -30.63 -9.93 -21.54
C ARG A 36 -30.36 -8.75 -22.45
N VAL A 37 -31.18 -7.72 -22.30
CA VAL A 37 -30.93 -6.43 -22.95
C VAL A 37 -30.01 -5.63 -22.04
N PHE A 38 -28.79 -5.39 -22.50
CA PHE A 38 -27.81 -4.56 -21.82
C PHE A 38 -27.91 -3.12 -22.29
N VAL A 39 -27.80 -2.19 -21.35
CA VAL A 39 -27.78 -0.75 -21.57
C VAL A 39 -26.58 -0.19 -20.82
N LEU A 40 -25.64 0.38 -21.56
CA LEU A 40 -24.54 1.16 -21.03
C LEU A 40 -24.93 2.64 -21.11
N ASP A 41 -24.98 3.31 -19.97
CA ASP A 41 -25.07 4.77 -19.90
C ASP A 41 -23.74 5.35 -19.38
N ALA A 42 -23.71 6.66 -19.15
CA ALA A 42 -22.51 7.35 -18.68
C ALA A 42 -22.06 6.96 -17.27
N HIS A 43 -22.84 6.22 -16.48
CA HIS A 43 -22.56 5.93 -15.07
C HIS A 43 -22.71 4.47 -14.67
N GLN A 44 -23.50 3.68 -15.41
CA GLN A 44 -23.76 2.28 -15.07
C GLN A 44 -23.99 1.40 -16.30
N LEU A 45 -23.68 0.10 -16.13
CA LEU A 45 -24.10 -0.97 -17.02
C LEU A 45 -25.32 -1.67 -16.41
N THR A 46 -26.47 -1.55 -17.05
CA THR A 46 -27.74 -2.11 -16.58
C THR A 46 -28.20 -3.22 -17.51
N TYR A 47 -28.90 -4.23 -16.98
CA TYR A 47 -29.47 -5.29 -17.80
C TYR A 47 -30.90 -5.66 -17.42
N TYR A 48 -31.71 -5.89 -18.45
CA TYR A 48 -33.15 -6.10 -18.36
C TYR A 48 -33.56 -7.46 -18.93
N SER A 49 -34.70 -7.99 -18.50
CA SER A 49 -35.43 -9.01 -19.27
C SER A 49 -36.18 -8.38 -20.46
N GLY A 50 -36.65 -9.20 -21.39
CA GLY A 50 -37.38 -8.76 -22.58
C GLY A 50 -36.52 -8.78 -23.83
N THR A 51 -36.89 -7.95 -24.81
CA THR A 51 -36.22 -7.80 -26.11
C THR A 51 -35.74 -6.36 -26.32
N LEU A 52 -34.96 -6.12 -27.38
CA LEU A 52 -34.52 -4.76 -27.73
C LEU A 52 -35.70 -3.80 -27.98
N GLU A 53 -36.81 -4.32 -28.49
CA GLU A 53 -38.03 -3.57 -28.79
C GLU A 53 -38.84 -3.27 -27.52
N LYS A 54 -38.81 -4.20 -26.56
CA LYS A 54 -39.57 -4.10 -25.32
C LYS A 54 -38.77 -4.65 -24.15
N ARG A 55 -38.27 -3.72 -23.32
CA ARG A 55 -37.63 -4.05 -22.05
C ARG A 55 -38.70 -4.25 -20.98
N ASP A 56 -38.57 -5.36 -20.25
CA ASP A 56 -39.41 -5.66 -19.10
C ASP A 56 -38.67 -5.25 -17.82
N ASP A 57 -38.53 -6.13 -16.83
CA ASP A 57 -37.90 -5.76 -15.56
C ASP A 57 -36.38 -5.57 -15.65
N GLU A 58 -35.87 -4.60 -14.89
CA GLU A 58 -34.46 -4.51 -14.53
C GLU A 58 -34.05 -5.73 -13.69
N LYS A 59 -32.96 -6.39 -14.06
CA LYS A 59 -32.42 -7.55 -13.34
C LYS A 59 -31.13 -7.25 -12.59
N GLY A 60 -30.48 -6.13 -12.90
CA GLY A 60 -29.37 -5.60 -12.12
C GLY A 60 -28.65 -4.46 -12.84
N ALA A 61 -27.87 -3.72 -12.06
CA ALA A 61 -27.01 -2.64 -12.51
C ALA A 61 -25.62 -2.78 -11.88
N ILE A 62 -24.60 -2.34 -12.61
CA ILE A 62 -23.22 -2.24 -12.14
C ILE A 62 -22.80 -0.78 -12.30
N GLN A 63 -22.49 -0.12 -11.19
CA GLN A 63 -21.90 1.23 -11.21
C GLN A 63 -20.53 1.18 -11.86
N LEU A 64 -20.30 2.02 -12.87
CA LEU A 64 -19.07 2.01 -13.66
C LEU A 64 -17.84 2.34 -12.83
N GLU A 65 -17.97 3.18 -11.79
CA GLU A 65 -16.91 3.48 -10.82
C GLU A 65 -16.44 2.26 -9.99
N HIS A 66 -17.28 1.23 -9.86
CA HIS A 66 -16.96 0.00 -9.13
C HIS A 66 -16.46 -1.14 -10.02
N VAL A 67 -16.29 -0.89 -11.32
CA VAL A 67 -15.73 -1.88 -12.24
C VAL A 67 -14.23 -2.04 -11.97
N THR A 68 -13.79 -3.28 -11.83
CA THR A 68 -12.38 -3.61 -11.51
C THR A 68 -11.68 -4.37 -12.63
N ALA A 69 -12.41 -4.98 -13.56
CA ALA A 69 -11.86 -5.50 -14.80
C ALA A 69 -12.94 -5.65 -15.87
N VAL A 70 -12.56 -5.50 -17.14
CA VAL A 70 -13.40 -5.84 -18.29
C VAL A 70 -12.51 -6.56 -19.29
N GLU A 71 -12.63 -7.87 -19.41
CA GLU A 71 -11.66 -8.68 -20.16
C GLU A 71 -12.31 -9.81 -20.95
N THR A 72 -11.69 -10.18 -22.06
CA THR A 72 -12.13 -11.32 -22.88
C THR A 72 -11.91 -12.63 -22.14
N LEU A 73 -12.80 -13.61 -22.35
CA LEU A 73 -12.60 -14.97 -21.85
C LEU A 73 -11.71 -15.76 -22.81
N HIS A 74 -10.76 -16.53 -22.27
CA HIS A 74 -9.86 -17.40 -23.04
C HIS A 74 -10.09 -18.89 -22.78
N ASP A 75 -11.21 -19.26 -22.16
CA ASP A 75 -11.54 -20.66 -21.87
C ASP A 75 -11.96 -21.40 -23.16
N GLU A 76 -11.25 -22.47 -23.50
CA GLU A 76 -11.58 -23.37 -24.62
C GLU A 76 -12.99 -23.97 -24.50
N ARG A 77 -13.58 -24.00 -23.29
CA ARG A 77 -14.92 -24.54 -23.01
C ARG A 77 -16.04 -23.52 -23.12
N SER A 78 -15.71 -22.25 -23.37
CA SER A 78 -16.68 -21.16 -23.46
C SER A 78 -17.20 -21.01 -24.90
N PRO A 79 -18.49 -20.65 -25.12
CA PRO A 79 -18.92 -20.17 -26.42
C PRO A 79 -18.00 -19.01 -26.85
N GLN A 80 -17.43 -19.14 -28.04
CA GLN A 80 -16.55 -18.13 -28.62
C GLN A 80 -17.31 -16.79 -28.62
N CYS A 81 -16.66 -15.70 -28.20
CA CYS A 81 -17.22 -14.33 -28.00
C CYS A 81 -17.67 -13.96 -26.58
N GLY A 82 -17.20 -14.68 -25.55
CA GLY A 82 -17.38 -14.31 -24.15
C GLY A 82 -16.41 -13.24 -23.62
N PHE A 83 -16.89 -12.41 -22.71
CA PHE A 83 -16.11 -11.46 -21.90
C PHE A 83 -16.65 -11.41 -20.47
N GLN A 84 -15.89 -10.81 -19.56
CA GLN A 84 -16.27 -10.62 -18.17
C GLN A 84 -16.22 -9.15 -17.77
N VAL A 85 -17.10 -8.79 -16.84
CA VAL A 85 -17.08 -7.51 -16.12
C VAL A 85 -16.95 -7.84 -14.63
N ALA A 86 -15.75 -7.71 -14.10
CA ALA A 86 -15.50 -7.82 -12.67
C ALA A 86 -15.82 -6.48 -11.99
N HIS A 87 -16.47 -6.55 -10.83
CA HIS A 87 -16.84 -5.37 -10.08
C HIS A 87 -16.92 -5.69 -8.58
N GLU A 88 -16.87 -4.63 -7.77
CA GLU A 88 -17.13 -4.72 -6.34
C GLU A 88 -18.57 -4.30 -6.02
N ASP A 89 -19.18 -4.97 -5.04
CA ASP A 89 -20.48 -4.63 -4.49
C ASP A 89 -20.44 -4.86 -2.97
N ASP A 90 -20.46 -3.78 -2.19
CA ASP A 90 -20.35 -3.80 -0.72
C ASP A 90 -19.16 -4.63 -0.20
N GLY A 91 -17.96 -4.37 -0.77
CA GLY A 91 -16.72 -5.08 -0.42
C GLY A 91 -16.62 -6.51 -0.96
N ARG A 92 -17.59 -6.96 -1.78
CA ARG A 92 -17.61 -8.32 -2.33
C ARG A 92 -17.21 -8.32 -3.81
N PRO A 93 -16.20 -9.11 -4.21
CA PRO A 93 -15.83 -9.26 -5.61
C PRO A 93 -16.87 -10.11 -6.33
N LEU A 94 -17.44 -9.54 -7.38
CA LEU A 94 -18.41 -10.19 -8.27
C LEU A 94 -17.88 -10.17 -9.70
N ILE A 95 -18.27 -11.19 -10.48
CA ILE A 95 -17.90 -11.29 -11.89
C ILE A 95 -19.15 -11.58 -12.70
N LEU A 96 -19.43 -10.71 -13.66
CA LEU A 96 -20.48 -10.87 -14.65
C LEU A 96 -19.89 -11.42 -15.94
N TYR A 97 -20.28 -12.63 -16.35
CA TYR A 97 -19.90 -13.19 -17.65
C TYR A 97 -20.99 -12.93 -18.69
N ILE A 98 -20.58 -12.37 -19.84
CA ILE A 98 -21.43 -11.90 -20.93
C ILE A 98 -20.88 -12.46 -22.25
N PHE A 99 -21.77 -12.83 -23.18
CA PHE A 99 -21.42 -13.44 -24.45
C PHE A 99 -22.14 -12.70 -25.58
N GLY A 100 -21.37 -12.16 -26.50
CA GLY A 100 -21.88 -11.58 -27.75
C GLY A 100 -22.15 -12.65 -28.80
N LYS A 101 -22.81 -12.24 -29.89
CA LYS A 101 -23.07 -13.07 -31.07
C LYS A 101 -21.83 -13.19 -31.96
N THR A 102 -21.00 -12.16 -31.99
CA THR A 102 -19.75 -12.13 -32.77
C THR A 102 -18.58 -11.56 -31.95
N LYS A 103 -17.35 -11.77 -32.44
CA LYS A 103 -16.14 -11.27 -31.76
C LYS A 103 -16.09 -9.75 -31.82
N GLU A 104 -16.56 -9.18 -32.93
CA GLU A 104 -16.65 -7.75 -33.16
C GLU A 104 -17.61 -7.11 -32.16
N GLU A 105 -18.81 -7.68 -31.97
CA GLU A 105 -19.76 -7.22 -30.96
C GLU A 105 -19.15 -7.28 -29.56
N ARG A 106 -18.49 -8.40 -29.21
CA ARG A 106 -17.78 -8.54 -27.92
C ARG A 106 -16.76 -7.41 -27.73
N ASP A 107 -15.89 -7.19 -28.72
CA ASP A 107 -14.78 -6.24 -28.62
C ASP A 107 -15.29 -4.79 -28.52
N GLU A 108 -16.38 -4.47 -29.23
CA GLU A 108 -17.07 -3.19 -29.09
C GLU A 108 -17.62 -2.98 -27.67
N TRP A 109 -18.27 -4.00 -27.07
CA TRP A 109 -18.78 -3.93 -25.70
C TRP A 109 -17.66 -3.79 -24.68
N VAL A 110 -16.59 -4.58 -24.81
CA VAL A 110 -15.40 -4.49 -23.95
C VAL A 110 -14.81 -3.08 -24.01
N SER A 111 -14.61 -2.54 -25.21
CA SER A 111 -14.05 -1.19 -25.41
C SER A 111 -14.95 -0.09 -24.83
N ALA A 112 -16.27 -0.17 -25.08
CA ALA A 112 -17.23 0.82 -24.59
C ALA A 112 -17.29 0.83 -23.05
N ILE A 113 -17.43 -0.34 -22.42
CA ILE A 113 -17.50 -0.44 -20.95
C ILE A 113 -16.18 0.03 -20.32
N ARG A 114 -15.02 -0.39 -20.85
CA ARG A 114 -13.71 0.09 -20.36
C ARG A 114 -13.60 1.61 -20.41
N THR A 115 -13.96 2.19 -21.55
CA THR A 115 -13.86 3.64 -21.75
C THR A 115 -14.71 4.40 -20.74
N GLU A 116 -15.97 4.01 -20.57
CA GLU A 116 -16.87 4.68 -19.64
C GLU A 116 -16.52 4.39 -18.17
N ALA A 117 -16.09 3.18 -17.83
CA ALA A 117 -15.57 2.85 -16.50
C ALA A 117 -14.39 3.76 -16.11
N LEU A 118 -13.40 3.89 -17.00
CA LEU A 118 -12.25 4.76 -16.76
C LEU A 118 -12.64 6.23 -16.64
N LYS A 119 -13.60 6.71 -17.44
CA LYS A 119 -14.15 8.08 -17.30
C LYS A 119 -14.81 8.31 -15.93
N ASN A 120 -15.45 7.30 -15.37
CA ASN A 120 -16.03 7.34 -14.02
C ASN A 120 -15.01 7.09 -12.90
N GLY A 121 -13.73 6.91 -13.22
CA GLY A 121 -12.67 6.72 -12.23
C GLY A 121 -12.51 5.30 -11.71
N ALA A 122 -13.03 4.31 -12.43
CA ALA A 122 -12.83 2.90 -12.12
C ALA A 122 -11.34 2.53 -11.99
N TYR A 123 -11.02 1.77 -10.96
CA TYR A 123 -9.67 1.26 -10.74
C TYR A 123 -9.55 -0.20 -11.18
N PHE A 124 -8.82 -0.42 -12.27
CA PHE A 124 -8.64 -1.76 -12.81
C PHE A 124 -7.53 -2.52 -12.07
N ILE A 125 -7.78 -3.79 -11.74
CA ILE A 125 -6.78 -4.70 -11.17
C ILE A 125 -5.71 -5.04 -12.22
N LEU A 126 -4.51 -5.41 -11.74
CA LEU A 126 -3.39 -5.77 -12.63
C LEU A 126 -3.62 -7.09 -13.35
N ASN A 127 -4.14 -8.08 -12.61
CA ASN A 127 -4.33 -9.42 -13.11
C ASN A 127 -5.79 -9.86 -12.95
N TYR A 128 -6.30 -10.58 -13.94
CA TYR A 128 -7.63 -11.18 -13.96
C TYR A 128 -7.56 -12.68 -14.24
N HIS A 129 -8.68 -13.37 -14.04
CA HIS A 129 -8.81 -14.79 -14.38
C HIS A 129 -9.49 -14.93 -15.74
N PRO A 130 -8.83 -15.50 -16.77
CA PRO A 130 -9.39 -15.57 -18.12
C PRO A 130 -10.46 -16.65 -18.31
N ALA A 131 -10.73 -17.44 -17.27
CA ALA A 131 -11.75 -18.48 -17.28
C ALA A 131 -13.00 -18.12 -16.45
N CYS A 132 -14.11 -18.81 -16.73
CA CYS A 132 -15.29 -18.70 -15.89
C CYS A 132 -15.06 -19.38 -14.53
N TRP A 133 -15.44 -18.70 -13.45
CA TRP A 133 -15.46 -19.31 -12.12
C TRP A 133 -16.63 -20.29 -11.98
N GLU A 134 -16.34 -21.49 -11.47
CA GLU A 134 -17.33 -22.52 -11.14
C GLU A 134 -17.33 -22.80 -9.62
N ARG A 135 -18.52 -22.81 -8.99
CA ARG A 135 -18.63 -22.92 -7.51
C ARG A 135 -17.94 -24.14 -6.91
N GLN A 136 -17.92 -25.27 -7.63
CA GLN A 136 -17.35 -26.52 -7.14
C GLN A 136 -15.89 -26.74 -7.57
N LYS A 137 -15.41 -26.03 -8.61
CA LYS A 137 -14.11 -26.28 -9.23
C LYS A 137 -13.15 -25.09 -9.17
N GLY A 138 -13.63 -23.90 -8.79
CA GLY A 138 -12.87 -22.67 -8.88
C GLY A 138 -12.68 -22.22 -10.34
N PHE A 139 -11.60 -21.49 -10.58
CA PHE A 139 -11.17 -21.07 -11.91
C PHE A 139 -10.40 -22.19 -12.62
N SER A 140 -10.81 -22.56 -13.83
CA SER A 140 -10.10 -23.58 -14.63
C SER A 140 -8.73 -23.11 -15.14
N CYS A 141 -8.47 -21.80 -15.20
CA CYS A 141 -7.22 -21.25 -15.70
C CYS A 141 -6.02 -21.50 -14.76
N CYS A 142 -6.23 -21.49 -13.45
CA CYS A 142 -5.15 -21.61 -12.47
C CYS A 142 -5.52 -22.43 -11.22
N GLY A 143 -6.78 -22.86 -11.09
CA GLY A 143 -7.28 -23.58 -9.92
C GLY A 143 -7.66 -22.70 -8.72
N ALA A 144 -7.63 -21.37 -8.87
CA ALA A 144 -7.98 -20.46 -7.78
C ALA A 144 -9.42 -20.70 -7.28
N PRO A 145 -9.64 -20.88 -5.97
CA PRO A 145 -10.94 -21.31 -5.43
C PRO A 145 -11.99 -20.20 -5.37
N SER A 146 -11.61 -18.93 -5.28
CA SER A 146 -12.52 -17.80 -5.01
C SER A 146 -12.44 -16.71 -6.07
N ARG A 147 -13.56 -16.01 -6.30
CA ARG A 147 -13.65 -14.87 -7.22
C ARG A 147 -12.79 -13.68 -6.82
N GLY A 148 -12.44 -13.59 -5.53
CA GLY A 148 -11.58 -12.52 -4.99
C GLY A 148 -10.09 -12.84 -5.01
N ASP A 149 -9.71 -14.04 -5.44
CA ASP A 149 -8.30 -14.41 -5.52
C ASP A 149 -7.63 -13.66 -6.66
N GLU A 150 -6.34 -13.36 -6.49
CA GLU A 150 -5.53 -12.65 -7.48
C GLU A 150 -5.55 -13.35 -8.84
N GLY A 151 -5.72 -12.57 -9.91
CA GLY A 151 -5.78 -13.07 -11.28
C GLY A 151 -4.47 -13.72 -11.75
N CYS A 152 -4.56 -14.62 -12.73
CA CYS A 152 -3.41 -15.31 -13.31
C CYS A 152 -2.97 -14.80 -14.68
N MET A 153 -3.63 -13.76 -15.22
CA MET A 153 -3.30 -13.17 -16.51
C MET A 153 -3.36 -11.64 -16.40
N PRO A 154 -2.41 -10.89 -16.98
CA PRO A 154 -2.45 -9.43 -16.96
C PRO A 154 -3.65 -8.89 -17.76
N VAL A 155 -4.24 -7.80 -17.29
CA VAL A 155 -5.28 -7.07 -18.04
C VAL A 155 -4.74 -6.53 -19.37
N THR A 156 -5.63 -6.31 -20.35
CA THR A 156 -5.22 -5.92 -21.70
C THR A 156 -4.47 -4.57 -21.69
N LYS A 157 -3.32 -4.48 -22.37
CA LYS A 157 -2.47 -3.26 -22.47
C LYS A 157 -3.22 -2.01 -22.96
N GLN A 158 -4.21 -2.16 -23.84
CA GLN A 158 -5.07 -1.06 -24.27
C GLN A 158 -5.77 -0.38 -23.08
N THR A 159 -6.09 -1.11 -22.02
CA THR A 159 -6.68 -0.55 -20.80
C THR A 159 -5.69 0.40 -20.09
N ALA A 160 -4.40 0.05 -20.04
CA ALA A 160 -3.35 0.91 -19.50
C ALA A 160 -3.11 2.14 -20.39
N GLU A 161 -2.94 1.95 -21.71
CA GLU A 161 -2.77 3.08 -22.63
C GLU A 161 -4.01 3.99 -22.71
N MET A 162 -5.23 3.43 -22.64
CA MET A 162 -6.47 4.20 -22.59
C MET A 162 -6.63 4.91 -21.27
N ARG A 163 -6.25 4.27 -20.15
CA ARG A 163 -6.12 4.92 -18.84
C ARG A 163 -5.15 6.09 -18.97
N ASP A 164 -3.95 5.92 -19.51
CA ASP A 164 -2.97 7.01 -19.67
C ASP A 164 -3.46 8.12 -20.61
N ARG A 165 -4.14 7.78 -21.71
CA ARG A 165 -4.73 8.77 -22.64
C ARG A 165 -5.93 9.51 -22.04
N LEU A 166 -6.78 8.84 -21.26
CA LEU A 166 -7.90 9.45 -20.57
C LEU A 166 -7.45 10.23 -19.34
N LEU A 167 -6.42 9.77 -18.63
CA LEU A 167 -5.77 10.47 -17.51
C LEU A 167 -5.00 11.70 -18.01
N SER A 168 -4.34 11.63 -19.17
CA SER A 168 -3.70 12.79 -19.80
C SER A 168 -4.70 13.80 -20.37
N LYS A 169 -5.86 13.35 -20.87
CA LYS A 169 -6.99 14.24 -21.23
C LYS A 169 -7.73 14.78 -20.00
N ALA A 170 -7.86 14.01 -18.92
CA ALA A 170 -8.43 14.46 -17.65
C ALA A 170 -7.48 15.39 -16.87
N SER A 171 -6.17 15.32 -17.13
CA SER A 171 -5.18 16.31 -16.66
C SER A 171 -5.45 17.73 -17.20
N SER A 172 -6.24 17.86 -18.27
CA SER A 172 -6.79 19.13 -18.76
C SER A 172 -8.02 19.62 -18.00
N ALA A 173 -8.64 18.81 -17.13
CA ALA A 173 -9.84 19.15 -16.39
C ALA A 173 -9.60 18.90 -14.90
N HIS A 174 -9.38 19.98 -14.15
CA HIS A 174 -9.16 20.01 -12.70
C HIS A 174 -9.84 18.88 -11.91
N ALA A 175 -9.12 17.78 -11.65
CA ALA A 175 -9.19 17.12 -10.35
C ALA A 175 -8.55 18.11 -9.36
N GLY A 176 -9.32 18.57 -8.36
CA GLY A 176 -8.90 19.63 -7.45
C GLY A 176 -7.54 19.32 -6.80
N GLU A 177 -6.61 20.26 -6.90
CA GLU A 177 -5.30 20.16 -6.25
C GLU A 177 -5.50 20.10 -4.73
N ILE A 178 -5.07 19.01 -4.11
CA ILE A 178 -5.15 18.82 -2.67
C ILE A 178 -4.03 19.62 -2.00
N MET A 179 -2.83 19.59 -2.59
CA MET A 179 -1.68 20.30 -2.07
C MET A 179 -0.70 20.64 -3.19
N ALA A 180 -0.11 21.84 -3.14
CA ALA A 180 0.98 22.23 -4.03
C ALA A 180 2.04 23.02 -3.27
N ASP A 181 3.32 22.67 -3.44
CA ASP A 181 4.44 23.34 -2.76
C ASP A 181 5.75 23.15 -3.54
N MET A 182 6.72 24.00 -3.28
CA MET A 182 8.05 23.91 -3.86
C MET A 182 9.01 23.20 -2.89
N MET A 183 9.54 22.06 -3.33
CA MET A 183 10.42 21.19 -2.54
C MET A 183 11.60 20.68 -3.36
N SER A 184 12.69 20.28 -2.70
CA SER A 184 13.85 19.71 -3.39
C SER A 184 13.67 18.21 -3.62
N LYS A 185 13.92 17.73 -4.83
CA LYS A 185 13.92 16.30 -5.19
C LYS A 185 15.34 15.80 -5.38
N ARG A 186 15.69 14.62 -4.84
CA ARG A 186 16.93 13.91 -5.22
C ARG A 186 16.77 13.21 -6.57
N SER A 187 17.81 13.19 -7.40
CA SER A 187 17.83 12.35 -8.61
C SER A 187 17.66 10.87 -8.23
N GLN A 188 16.86 10.13 -9.00
CA GLN A 188 16.61 8.70 -8.78
C GLN A 188 17.66 7.79 -9.47
N GLY A 189 18.74 8.37 -10.02
CA GLY A 189 19.84 7.60 -10.59
C GLY A 189 19.58 6.89 -11.93
N LYS A 190 18.51 7.23 -12.67
CA LYS A 190 18.20 6.68 -14.02
C LYS A 190 19.22 7.04 -15.14
N SER A 191 20.43 7.51 -14.83
CA SER A 191 21.45 7.86 -15.84
C SER A 191 22.83 7.28 -15.49
N THR A 192 23.47 6.65 -16.49
CA THR A 192 24.67 5.81 -16.36
C THR A 192 25.99 6.58 -16.53
N PHE A 193 25.97 7.88 -16.85
CA PHE A 193 27.16 8.64 -17.24
C PHE A 193 27.25 9.97 -16.47
N PHE A 194 28.20 10.05 -15.52
CA PHE A 194 28.68 11.24 -14.77
C PHE A 194 27.78 11.90 -13.69
N GLY A 195 28.33 11.98 -12.46
CA GLY A 195 28.39 13.23 -11.69
C GLY A 195 27.37 13.48 -10.57
N ALA A 196 27.86 13.40 -9.32
CA ALA A 196 27.36 14.03 -8.08
C ALA A 196 25.89 13.80 -7.65
N ILE A 197 25.67 13.73 -6.34
CA ILE A 197 24.32 13.71 -5.77
C ILE A 197 23.63 15.04 -6.11
N ASN A 198 22.65 15.00 -7.02
CA ASN A 198 22.02 16.21 -7.59
C ASN A 198 20.60 16.37 -7.03
N TYR A 199 20.36 17.48 -6.35
CA TYR A 199 19.03 17.91 -5.89
C TYR A 199 18.49 18.99 -6.82
N LYS A 200 17.23 18.90 -7.21
CA LYS A 200 16.57 19.91 -8.03
C LYS A 200 15.27 20.38 -7.39
N GLU A 201 15.06 21.69 -7.33
CA GLU A 201 13.79 22.28 -6.92
C GLU A 201 12.69 21.92 -7.92
N ARG A 202 11.54 21.49 -7.39
CA ARG A 202 10.36 21.13 -8.19
C ARG A 202 9.11 21.66 -7.51
N VAL A 203 8.13 22.01 -8.32
CA VAL A 203 6.77 22.24 -7.84
C VAL A 203 6.10 20.88 -7.77
N PHE A 204 5.84 20.40 -6.56
CA PHE A 204 5.07 19.19 -6.32
C PHE A 204 3.60 19.54 -6.23
N VAL A 205 2.76 18.69 -6.82
CA VAL A 205 1.31 18.80 -6.81
C VAL A 205 0.76 17.43 -6.46
N LEU A 206 0.03 17.36 -5.35
CA LEU A 206 -0.78 16.21 -4.97
C LEU A 206 -2.22 16.49 -5.39
N ASP A 207 -2.77 15.60 -6.20
CA ASP A 207 -4.20 15.50 -6.44
C ASP A 207 -4.74 14.17 -5.91
N SER A 208 -6.02 13.89 -6.12
CA SER A 208 -6.66 12.69 -5.59
C SER A 208 -6.16 11.38 -6.20
N ARG A 209 -5.27 11.41 -7.20
CA ARG A 209 -4.79 10.21 -7.91
C ARG A 209 -3.29 10.13 -8.09
N SER A 210 -2.59 11.25 -8.07
CA SER A 210 -1.18 11.32 -8.43
C SER A 210 -0.40 12.35 -7.61
N LEU A 211 0.88 12.04 -7.41
CA LEU A 211 1.90 12.99 -6.98
C LEU A 211 2.74 13.37 -8.19
N ARG A 212 2.50 14.57 -8.74
CA ARG A 212 3.21 15.09 -9.92
C ARG A 212 4.22 16.14 -9.53
N TYR A 213 5.29 16.27 -10.34
CA TYR A 213 6.27 17.31 -10.12
C TYR A 213 6.74 17.99 -11.41
N PHE A 214 6.82 19.32 -11.35
CA PHE A 214 7.05 20.19 -12.51
C PHE A 214 8.34 21.01 -12.36
N GLY A 215 8.88 21.47 -13.48
CA GLY A 215 9.84 22.58 -13.49
C GLY A 215 9.17 23.92 -13.19
N GLY A 216 9.96 24.99 -13.16
CA GLY A 216 9.46 26.35 -12.94
C GLY A 216 9.19 26.67 -11.47
N ASN A 217 8.09 27.38 -11.21
CA ASN A 217 7.71 27.84 -9.86
C ASN A 217 6.19 27.75 -9.63
N LEU A 218 5.74 28.03 -8.40
CA LEU A 218 4.34 27.91 -8.01
C LEU A 218 3.38 28.79 -8.84
N ARG A 219 3.88 29.89 -9.42
CA ARG A 219 3.08 30.79 -10.28
C ARG A 219 3.04 30.33 -11.73
N LYS A 220 4.13 29.72 -12.20
CA LYS A 220 4.29 29.23 -13.57
C LYS A 220 5.04 27.90 -13.55
N ARG A 221 4.28 26.81 -13.69
CA ARG A 221 4.81 25.45 -13.81
C ARG A 221 5.28 25.22 -15.23
N GLU A 222 6.46 24.62 -15.38
CA GLU A 222 7.11 24.43 -16.67
C GLU A 222 7.45 22.97 -16.89
N GLY A 223 6.62 22.29 -17.69
CA GLY A 223 6.80 20.91 -18.11
C GLY A 223 6.74 19.91 -16.95
N GLU A 224 5.91 18.90 -17.09
CA GLU A 224 5.92 17.78 -16.14
C GLU A 224 7.26 17.05 -16.23
N LYS A 225 7.88 16.79 -15.07
CA LYS A 225 9.18 16.10 -14.96
C LYS A 225 9.03 14.68 -14.43
N GLY A 226 7.84 14.31 -14.00
CA GLY A 226 7.45 12.97 -13.60
C GLY A 226 6.21 12.99 -12.73
N SER A 227 5.64 11.81 -12.59
CA SER A 227 4.43 11.50 -11.84
C SER A 227 4.64 10.21 -11.07
N VAL A 228 3.95 10.07 -9.95
CA VAL A 228 3.78 8.82 -9.22
C VAL A 228 2.28 8.62 -9.07
N GLU A 229 1.75 7.52 -9.59
CA GLU A 229 0.35 7.15 -9.35
C GLU A 229 0.19 6.69 -7.91
N LEU A 230 -0.82 7.20 -7.21
CA LEU A 230 -0.95 6.96 -5.78
C LEU A 230 -1.29 5.49 -5.44
N CYS A 231 -1.87 4.76 -6.38
CA CYS A 231 -2.15 3.32 -6.23
C CYS A 231 -0.90 2.43 -6.30
N THR A 232 0.21 2.89 -6.89
CA THR A 232 1.46 2.12 -6.99
C THR A 232 2.41 2.39 -5.81
N VAL A 233 1.98 3.24 -4.87
CA VAL A 233 2.78 3.60 -3.69
C VAL A 233 2.86 2.41 -2.73
N LEU A 234 4.08 2.02 -2.38
CA LEU A 234 4.39 0.94 -1.44
C LEU A 234 4.71 1.49 -0.04
N ALA A 235 5.29 2.68 0.06
CA ALA A 235 5.56 3.33 1.35
C ALA A 235 5.69 4.86 1.22
N VAL A 236 5.30 5.58 2.27
CA VAL A 236 5.50 7.04 2.39
C VAL A 236 6.01 7.35 3.80
N GLU A 237 7.32 7.52 3.92
CA GLU A 237 7.98 7.54 5.22
C GLU A 237 9.10 8.57 5.33
N ASP A 238 9.39 8.99 6.56
CA ASP A 238 10.51 9.87 6.84
C ASP A 238 11.84 9.21 6.46
N VAL A 239 12.75 10.00 5.87
CA VAL A 239 14.16 9.62 5.77
C VAL A 239 14.84 10.09 7.04
N ARG A 240 15.51 9.18 7.75
CA ARG A 240 16.12 9.46 9.06
C ARG A 240 17.16 10.56 8.92
N ASP A 241 17.06 11.58 9.77
CA ASP A 241 17.99 12.71 9.79
C ASP A 241 19.45 12.24 9.89
N GLY A 242 20.32 12.87 9.10
CA GLY A 242 21.73 12.51 9.01
C GLY A 242 22.04 11.37 8.02
N LEU A 243 21.04 10.62 7.55
CA LEU A 243 21.24 9.59 6.52
C LEU A 243 21.12 10.11 5.08
N LEU A 244 20.67 11.35 4.88
CA LEU A 244 20.51 11.98 3.56
C LEU A 244 21.45 13.18 3.40
N ASP A 245 22.74 12.97 3.19
CA ASP A 245 23.71 14.04 2.89
C ASP A 245 23.65 15.23 3.89
N ASN A 246 23.39 14.95 5.17
CA ASN A 246 23.14 15.93 6.25
C ASN A 246 21.94 16.87 6.05
N ARG A 247 21.05 16.59 5.09
CA ARG A 247 19.76 17.26 4.95
C ARG A 247 18.76 16.73 5.98
N LYS A 248 17.91 17.63 6.47
CA LYS A 248 16.78 17.34 7.34
C LYS A 248 15.47 17.49 6.58
N ASN A 249 14.36 17.16 7.22
CA ASN A 249 13.01 17.36 6.69
C ASN A 249 12.74 16.57 5.40
N ALA A 250 13.41 15.42 5.25
CA ALA A 250 13.26 14.57 4.08
C ALA A 250 12.30 13.42 4.33
N PHE A 251 11.55 13.06 3.30
CA PHE A 251 10.71 11.88 3.27
C PHE A 251 10.89 11.18 1.92
N GLN A 252 10.49 9.92 1.85
CA GLN A 252 10.57 9.11 0.64
C GLN A 252 9.18 8.58 0.28
N VAL A 253 8.92 8.54 -1.02
CA VAL A 253 7.80 7.81 -1.62
C VAL A 253 8.40 6.62 -2.36
N VAL A 254 8.13 5.41 -1.86
CA VAL A 254 8.50 4.15 -2.50
C VAL A 254 7.32 3.73 -3.37
N TYR A 255 7.57 3.41 -4.62
CA TYR A 255 6.53 3.05 -5.58
C TYR A 255 7.07 2.09 -6.64
N GLU A 256 6.18 1.29 -7.19
CA GLU A 256 6.43 0.45 -8.36
C GLU A 256 6.19 1.30 -9.63
N ASP A 257 7.11 1.23 -10.59
CA ASP A 257 6.91 1.82 -11.92
C ASP A 257 6.39 0.80 -12.94
N ASP A 258 6.20 1.23 -14.19
CA ASP A 258 5.57 0.41 -15.24
C ASP A 258 6.37 -0.85 -15.62
N ASP A 259 7.66 -0.91 -15.23
CA ASP A 259 8.56 -2.05 -15.47
C ASP A 259 8.68 -2.96 -14.23
N ASP A 260 7.76 -2.83 -13.26
CA ASP A 260 7.78 -3.50 -11.94
C ASP A 260 9.03 -3.17 -11.08
N ASP A 261 9.74 -2.07 -11.40
CA ASP A 261 10.90 -1.65 -10.63
C ASP A 261 10.47 -0.85 -9.38
N ILE A 262 11.01 -1.22 -8.22
CA ILE A 262 10.80 -0.49 -6.97
C ILE A 262 11.67 0.78 -6.94
N LEU A 263 11.05 1.91 -7.23
CA LEU A 263 11.67 3.23 -7.20
C LEU A 263 11.45 3.96 -5.88
N LYS A 264 12.41 4.85 -5.56
CA LYS A 264 12.42 5.63 -4.32
C LYS A 264 12.56 7.11 -4.65
N LEU A 265 11.47 7.86 -4.53
CA LEU A 265 11.44 9.30 -4.70
C LEU A 265 11.72 10.00 -3.36
N ILE A 266 12.94 10.50 -3.19
CA ILE A 266 13.32 11.26 -1.99
C ILE A 266 13.05 12.75 -2.21
N ILE A 267 12.27 13.34 -1.29
CA ILE A 267 11.80 14.72 -1.31
C ILE A 267 12.25 15.40 -0.01
N VAL A 268 12.78 16.61 -0.11
CA VAL A 268 13.23 17.44 1.00
C VAL A 268 12.30 18.65 1.11
N ALA A 269 11.52 18.69 2.18
CA ALA A 269 10.60 19.80 2.47
C ALA A 269 11.34 20.98 3.13
N ARG A 270 10.75 22.18 3.04
CA ARG A 270 11.32 23.41 3.62
C ARG A 270 11.29 23.44 5.15
N SER A 271 10.39 22.68 5.77
CA SER A 271 10.25 22.56 7.22
C SER A 271 9.77 21.17 7.61
N SER A 272 9.93 20.83 8.89
CA SER A 272 9.40 19.58 9.47
C SER A 272 7.89 19.49 9.35
N ASP A 273 7.17 20.59 9.61
CA ASP A 273 5.70 20.62 9.49
C ASP A 273 5.24 20.33 8.06
N LYS A 274 5.95 20.90 7.08
CA LYS A 274 5.69 20.62 5.66
C LYS A 274 6.00 19.17 5.31
N ARG A 275 7.12 18.63 5.79
CA ARG A 275 7.45 17.20 5.61
C ARG A 275 6.32 16.31 6.13
N GLN A 276 5.88 16.53 7.37
CA GLN A 276 4.82 15.74 8.01
C GLN A 276 3.48 15.90 7.29
N ALA A 277 3.09 17.12 6.94
CA ALA A 277 1.84 17.38 6.22
C ALA A 277 1.81 16.70 4.85
N TRP A 278 2.91 16.78 4.09
CA TRP A 278 3.02 16.13 2.78
C TRP A 278 3.05 14.61 2.89
N ALA A 279 3.89 14.05 3.77
CA ALA A 279 3.96 12.61 3.96
C ALA A 279 2.58 12.03 4.37
N LYS A 280 1.89 12.69 5.31
CA LYS A 280 0.54 12.29 5.72
C LYS A 280 -0.46 12.38 4.57
N ALA A 281 -0.50 13.50 3.85
CA ALA A 281 -1.47 13.70 2.77
C ALA A 281 -1.28 12.68 1.63
N ILE A 282 -0.04 12.40 1.22
CA ILE A 282 0.24 11.40 0.19
C ILE A 282 -0.17 10.01 0.70
N ARG A 283 0.11 9.68 1.96
CA ARG A 283 -0.26 8.38 2.56
C ARG A 283 -1.78 8.19 2.60
N ASP A 284 -2.51 9.21 3.02
CA ASP A 284 -3.98 9.20 3.09
C ASP A 284 -4.59 9.02 1.69
N GLU A 285 -4.10 9.77 0.69
CA GLU A 285 -4.61 9.66 -0.67
C GLU A 285 -4.19 8.33 -1.34
N ALA A 286 -2.98 7.82 -1.08
CA ALA A 286 -2.56 6.49 -1.53
C ALA A 286 -3.49 5.39 -0.99
N ARG A 287 -3.86 5.45 0.30
CA ARG A 287 -4.83 4.51 0.87
C ARG A 287 -6.20 4.61 0.22
N LYS A 288 -6.70 5.82 -0.05
CA LYS A 288 -7.96 6.02 -0.79
C LYS A 288 -7.91 5.45 -2.21
N ASN A 289 -6.72 5.38 -2.80
CA ASN A 289 -6.47 4.75 -4.10
C ASN A 289 -6.10 3.25 -3.99
N ASN A 290 -6.41 2.61 -2.85
CA ASN A 290 -6.18 1.18 -2.61
C ASN A 290 -4.72 0.73 -2.76
N ALA A 291 -3.77 1.62 -2.46
CA ALA A 291 -2.35 1.29 -2.48
C ALA A 291 -2.02 0.18 -1.47
N LYS A 292 -1.23 -0.81 -1.90
CA LYS A 292 -0.81 -1.95 -1.08
C LYS A 292 0.51 -1.62 -0.40
N PHE A 293 0.44 -1.07 0.80
CA PHE A 293 1.64 -0.74 1.57
C PHE A 293 2.41 -2.01 1.97
N GLN A 294 3.73 -1.97 1.79
CA GLN A 294 4.65 -3.02 2.25
C GLN A 294 4.84 -2.96 3.77
N SER A 295 5.33 -4.05 4.37
CA SER A 295 5.46 -4.16 5.83
C SER A 295 6.65 -3.38 6.40
N HIS A 296 7.74 -3.29 5.64
CA HIS A 296 8.99 -2.64 6.04
C HIS A 296 9.46 -1.67 4.97
N TYR A 297 10.36 -0.75 5.32
CA TYR A 297 11.04 0.16 4.40
C TYR A 297 12.46 0.45 4.88
N HIS A 298 13.30 1.05 4.03
CA HIS A 298 14.62 1.52 4.43
C HIS A 298 14.57 2.99 4.84
N PRO A 299 14.79 3.36 6.12
CA PRO A 299 14.78 4.75 6.57
C PRO A 299 16.03 5.55 6.15
N GLY A 300 17.00 4.87 5.53
CA GLY A 300 18.20 5.44 4.96
C GLY A 300 18.16 5.48 3.43
N VAL A 301 19.33 5.66 2.81
CA VAL A 301 19.46 5.72 1.36
C VAL A 301 20.49 4.74 0.85
N TRP A 302 20.28 4.27 -0.38
CA TRP A 302 21.24 3.45 -1.09
C TRP A 302 22.49 4.25 -1.46
N ILE A 303 23.66 3.80 -1.01
CA ILE A 303 24.95 4.42 -1.33
C ILE A 303 25.59 3.65 -2.47
N LYS A 304 25.40 4.13 -3.72
CA LYS A 304 25.89 3.46 -4.94
C LYS A 304 27.38 3.09 -4.88
N GLY A 305 28.23 3.96 -4.33
CA GLY A 305 29.67 3.70 -4.20
C GLY A 305 30.04 2.61 -3.19
N LEU A 306 29.14 2.28 -2.26
CA LEU A 306 29.35 1.23 -1.27
C LEU A 306 28.49 -0.03 -1.53
N GLY A 307 27.56 0.04 -2.50
CA GLY A 307 26.63 -1.04 -2.81
C GLY A 307 25.78 -1.47 -1.62
N LYS A 308 25.37 -0.52 -0.76
CA LYS A 308 24.58 -0.83 0.45
C LYS A 308 23.73 0.33 0.96
N TYR A 309 22.71 -0.01 1.75
CA TYR A 309 21.93 0.95 2.52
C TYR A 309 22.69 1.46 3.74
N ASN A 310 22.65 2.78 3.99
CA ASN A 310 23.30 3.36 5.17
C ASN A 310 22.50 3.22 6.48
N CYS A 311 21.26 2.74 6.44
CA CYS A 311 20.45 2.46 7.63
C CYS A 311 20.78 1.11 8.29
N CYS A 312 21.06 0.07 7.51
CA CYS A 312 21.25 -1.30 8.00
C CYS A 312 22.45 -2.05 7.38
N ASN A 313 23.17 -1.46 6.41
CA ASN A 313 24.18 -2.12 5.59
C ASN A 313 23.64 -3.27 4.73
N ASP A 314 22.34 -3.29 4.44
CA ASP A 314 21.76 -4.24 3.49
C ASP A 314 22.41 -4.04 2.11
N LEU A 315 22.80 -5.16 1.50
CA LEU A 315 23.53 -5.24 0.23
C LEU A 315 22.60 -5.45 -0.96
N ASP A 316 21.31 -5.66 -0.70
CA ASP A 316 20.28 -5.72 -1.72
C ASP A 316 19.57 -4.37 -1.81
N LYS A 317 19.53 -3.78 -3.02
CA LYS A 317 18.90 -2.48 -3.27
C LYS A 317 17.37 -2.57 -3.24
N ASP A 318 16.84 -3.75 -3.51
CA ASP A 318 15.43 -3.98 -3.77
C ASP A 318 14.76 -4.76 -2.62
N SER A 319 15.49 -5.01 -1.53
CA SER A 319 14.93 -5.58 -0.31
C SER A 319 13.87 -4.69 0.35
N GLU A 320 12.92 -5.33 1.04
CA GLU A 320 11.73 -4.67 1.61
C GLU A 320 12.08 -3.51 2.55
N GLY A 321 13.05 -3.70 3.45
CA GLY A 321 13.38 -2.67 4.43
C GLY A 321 13.90 -3.20 5.76
N CYS A 322 14.32 -2.28 6.64
CA CYS A 322 14.78 -2.60 7.99
C CYS A 322 14.01 -1.88 9.10
N ASP A 323 12.99 -1.09 8.75
CA ASP A 323 12.12 -0.36 9.67
C ASP A 323 10.66 -0.54 9.24
N GLN A 324 9.71 -0.41 10.15
CA GLN A 324 8.30 -0.68 9.86
C GLN A 324 7.63 0.51 9.18
N VAL A 325 6.79 0.25 8.17
CA VAL A 325 5.94 1.28 7.56
C VAL A 325 4.92 1.76 8.60
N THR A 326 4.60 3.06 8.60
CA THR A 326 3.67 3.66 9.56
C THR A 326 2.23 3.16 9.30
N GLU A 327 1.77 2.21 10.11
CA GLU A 327 0.35 1.87 10.24
C GLU A 327 -0.34 2.90 11.14
N GLU A 328 -1.16 3.79 10.57
CA GLU A 328 -2.00 4.66 11.38
C GLU A 328 -3.19 3.84 11.90
N LEU A 329 -3.25 3.65 13.21
CA LEU A 329 -4.40 3.09 13.92
C LEU A 329 -5.63 3.94 13.56
N THR A 330 -6.65 3.31 12.98
CA THR A 330 -7.94 3.96 12.75
C THR A 330 -8.58 4.29 14.10
N ASP A 331 -8.84 5.58 14.32
CA ASP A 331 -9.56 6.09 15.48
C ASP A 331 -10.98 5.51 15.53
N ASN A 332 -11.18 4.41 16.25
CA ASN A 332 -12.48 4.08 16.83
C ASN A 332 -12.61 4.81 18.17
N LYS A 333 -13.45 5.86 18.16
CA LYS A 333 -13.83 6.67 19.32
C LYS A 333 -14.06 5.82 20.59
N THR A 334 -13.30 6.13 21.63
CA THR A 334 -13.91 6.45 22.92
C THR A 334 -13.11 7.57 23.58
N SER A 335 -13.42 8.81 23.19
CA SER A 335 -13.07 9.99 23.97
C SER A 335 -13.78 9.90 25.32
N ARG A 336 -13.04 9.55 26.37
CA ARG A 336 -13.28 10.13 27.69
C ARG A 336 -12.22 11.17 27.92
N SER A 337 -12.65 12.42 27.79
CA SER A 337 -11.94 13.61 28.22
C SER A 337 -11.46 13.43 29.66
N VAL A 338 -10.17 13.62 29.89
CA VAL A 338 -9.68 14.03 31.21
C VAL A 338 -8.71 15.18 31.00
N SER A 339 -9.11 16.28 31.59
CA SER A 339 -8.49 17.59 31.66
C SER A 339 -7.09 17.56 32.25
N ALA A 340 -6.36 18.63 31.94
CA ALA A 340 -5.05 19.00 32.47
C ALA A 340 -4.93 18.76 33.99
N GLY A 341 -3.86 18.07 34.38
CA GLY A 341 -3.46 17.87 35.75
C GLY A 341 -2.18 17.04 35.83
N ASP A 342 -1.05 17.72 36.00
CA ASP A 342 0.23 17.15 36.40
C ASP A 342 0.07 16.13 37.54
N ARG A 343 0.35 14.86 37.26
CA ARG A 343 0.85 13.89 38.26
C ARG A 343 1.78 12.89 37.57
N VAL A 344 3.08 13.05 37.81
CA VAL A 344 4.11 12.04 37.56
C VAL A 344 3.71 10.77 38.31
N MET A 345 3.16 9.77 37.61
CA MET A 345 2.96 8.44 38.19
C MET A 345 4.31 7.73 38.29
N SER A 346 4.69 7.31 39.50
CA SER A 346 5.89 6.49 39.70
C SER A 346 5.81 5.20 38.86
N PRO A 347 6.89 4.77 38.19
CA PRO A 347 6.88 3.58 37.36
C PRO A 347 6.51 2.34 38.19
N ARG A 348 5.38 1.70 37.91
CA ARG A 348 5.03 0.40 38.51
C ARG A 348 5.86 -0.70 37.83
N ASP A 349 6.45 -1.57 38.63
CA ASP A 349 7.20 -2.73 38.11
C ASP A 349 6.22 -3.71 37.44
N VAL A 350 6.39 -3.90 36.14
CA VAL A 350 5.61 -4.79 35.27
C VAL A 350 6.06 -6.24 35.47
N LYS A 351 7.37 -6.47 35.64
CA LYS A 351 7.91 -7.82 35.85
C LYS A 351 9.21 -7.78 36.64
N VAL A 352 9.31 -8.62 37.67
CA VAL A 352 10.51 -8.76 38.49
C VAL A 352 10.91 -10.23 38.55
N GLY A 353 12.17 -10.54 38.27
CA GLY A 353 12.64 -11.92 38.26
C GLY A 353 14.16 -12.04 38.29
N ILE A 354 14.65 -13.17 38.79
CA ILE A 354 16.08 -13.50 38.70
C ILE A 354 16.33 -14.15 37.34
N LEU A 355 17.23 -13.56 36.56
CA LEU A 355 17.70 -14.13 35.31
C LEU A 355 19.23 -14.19 35.31
N THR A 356 19.78 -15.21 34.65
CA THR A 356 21.21 -15.36 34.48
C THR A 356 21.67 -14.60 33.24
N LYS A 357 22.51 -13.57 33.42
CA LYS A 357 23.02 -12.72 32.35
C LYS A 357 24.46 -13.06 31.99
N ARG A 358 24.79 -13.05 30.70
CA ARG A 358 26.18 -13.09 30.22
C ARG A 358 26.87 -11.73 30.40
N ALA A 359 28.12 -11.72 30.85
CA ALA A 359 28.92 -10.50 30.91
C ALA A 359 29.00 -9.85 29.52
N GLN A 360 28.71 -8.55 29.43
CA GLN A 360 28.90 -7.74 28.23
C GLN A 360 30.31 -7.16 28.35
N CYS A 361 31.30 -7.81 27.75
CA CYS A 361 32.70 -7.41 27.87
C CYS A 361 32.92 -6.03 27.21
N LYS A 362 33.47 -5.07 27.96
CA LYS A 362 33.84 -3.74 27.47
C LYS A 362 35.34 -3.63 27.10
N SER A 363 36.09 -4.73 27.14
CA SER A 363 37.54 -4.79 26.90
C SER A 363 37.88 -6.01 26.03
N SER A 364 38.82 -5.83 25.10
CA SER A 364 39.27 -6.84 24.12
C SER A 364 40.36 -7.79 24.63
N PHE A 365 40.89 -7.60 25.84
CA PHE A 365 41.96 -8.44 26.39
C PHE A 365 41.44 -9.31 27.54
N TYR A 366 41.46 -10.64 27.30
CA TYR A 366 41.01 -11.73 28.15
C TYR A 366 39.51 -11.76 28.52
N VAL A 367 38.76 -12.61 27.82
CA VAL A 367 37.31 -12.80 27.98
C VAL A 367 37.02 -13.98 28.91
N SER A 368 36.70 -13.71 30.17
CA SER A 368 35.98 -14.68 31.01
C SER A 368 34.52 -14.72 30.56
N LYS A 369 34.07 -15.84 29.96
CA LYS A 369 32.66 -16.13 29.60
C LYS A 369 31.81 -16.41 30.86
N SER A 370 31.89 -15.57 31.89
CA SER A 370 31.16 -15.82 33.14
C SER A 370 29.71 -15.31 33.06
N PHE A 371 28.80 -16.19 33.48
CA PHE A 371 27.39 -15.89 33.67
C PHE A 371 27.14 -15.51 35.13
N ARG A 372 26.24 -14.56 35.35
CA ARG A 372 25.91 -14.14 36.72
C ARG A 372 24.43 -13.87 36.87
N ASP A 373 23.87 -14.31 37.98
CA ASP A 373 22.47 -14.05 38.32
C ASP A 373 22.26 -12.59 38.70
N ARG A 374 21.18 -12.00 38.16
CA ARG A 374 20.78 -10.63 38.43
C ARG A 374 19.28 -10.57 38.64
N LEU A 375 18.86 -9.67 39.53
CA LEU A 375 17.46 -9.31 39.66
C LEU A 375 17.11 -8.31 38.57
N PHE A 376 16.29 -8.72 37.61
CA PHE A 376 15.76 -7.85 36.57
C PHE A 376 14.44 -7.24 37.03
N VAL A 377 14.26 -5.96 36.75
CA VAL A 377 13.07 -5.18 37.03
C VAL A 377 12.68 -4.45 35.75
N LEU A 378 11.58 -4.88 35.15
CA LEU A 378 10.95 -4.24 34.00
C LEU A 378 9.81 -3.36 34.52
N ASN A 379 9.79 -2.09 34.14
CA ASN A 379 8.62 -1.22 34.28
C ASN A 379 8.21 -0.67 32.90
N ASN A 380 7.27 0.26 32.86
CA ASN A 380 6.78 0.86 31.61
C ASN A 380 7.81 1.76 30.88
N ALA A 381 8.98 2.03 31.46
CA ALA A 381 9.97 2.96 30.91
C ALA A 381 11.38 2.35 30.76
N THR A 382 11.75 1.38 31.59
CA THR A 382 13.11 0.87 31.71
C THR A 382 13.15 -0.63 32.04
N LEU A 383 14.20 -1.29 31.56
CA LEU A 383 14.67 -2.59 32.01
C LEU A 383 15.95 -2.40 32.83
N ARG A 384 15.86 -2.58 34.15
CA ARG A 384 16.99 -2.45 35.10
C ARG A 384 17.44 -3.79 35.64
N TYR A 385 18.71 -3.91 36.03
CA TYR A 385 19.21 -5.12 36.69
C TYR A 385 20.19 -4.85 37.83
N PHE A 386 20.00 -5.59 38.93
CA PHE A 386 20.69 -5.39 40.23
C PHE A 386 21.49 -6.62 40.66
N LYS A 387 22.54 -6.41 41.47
CA LYS A 387 23.24 -7.46 42.21
C LYS A 387 22.42 -7.82 43.46
N GLY A 388 21.96 -9.07 43.62
CA GLY A 388 21.25 -9.50 44.83
C GLY A 388 20.04 -10.41 44.57
N LYS A 389 19.23 -10.64 45.62
CA LYS A 389 18.03 -11.50 45.62
C LYS A 389 16.75 -10.65 45.68
N PRO A 390 15.56 -11.17 45.29
CA PRO A 390 14.33 -10.37 45.14
C PRO A 390 13.90 -9.58 46.39
N LYS A 391 14.22 -10.06 47.59
CA LYS A 391 13.81 -9.44 48.87
C LYS A 391 14.74 -8.32 49.37
N LYS A 392 15.94 -8.16 48.78
CA LYS A 392 16.90 -7.08 49.12
C LYS A 392 17.61 -6.65 47.84
N ARG A 393 17.13 -5.58 47.21
CA ARG A 393 17.77 -4.97 46.02
C ARG A 393 19.14 -4.47 46.43
N GLY A 394 20.20 -5.10 45.92
CA GLY A 394 21.56 -4.58 46.07
C GLY A 394 21.88 -3.58 44.96
N GLU A 395 23.17 -3.37 44.73
CA GLU A 395 23.70 -2.37 43.79
C GLU A 395 23.16 -2.53 42.34
N GLU A 396 22.72 -1.42 41.72
CA GLU A 396 22.30 -1.39 40.32
C GLU A 396 23.52 -1.59 39.40
N LYS A 397 23.37 -2.45 38.38
CA LYS A 397 24.45 -2.79 37.44
C LYS A 397 24.16 -2.36 36.01
N GLY A 398 22.96 -1.84 35.74
CA GLY A 398 22.61 -1.23 34.48
C GLY A 398 21.11 -0.97 34.35
N SER A 399 20.81 0.03 33.54
CA SER A 399 19.45 0.45 33.16
C SER A 399 19.42 0.62 31.65
N ILE A 400 18.37 0.08 31.01
CA ILE A 400 18.13 0.23 29.58
C ILE A 400 16.75 0.86 29.44
N PRO A 401 16.63 2.12 29.00
CA PRO A 401 15.34 2.68 28.60
C PRO A 401 14.69 1.79 27.55
N LEU A 402 13.39 1.48 27.69
CA LEU A 402 12.70 0.60 26.74
C LEU A 402 12.71 1.17 25.32
N VAL A 403 12.65 2.50 25.21
CA VAL A 403 12.80 3.24 23.95
C VAL A 403 14.15 2.97 23.25
N ASN A 404 15.17 2.53 23.97
CA ASN A 404 16.48 2.21 23.41
C ASN A 404 16.61 0.75 23.02
N ILE A 405 15.65 -0.13 23.39
CA ILE A 405 15.66 -1.55 23.03
C ILE A 405 15.19 -1.69 21.58
N THR A 406 16.06 -2.23 20.74
CA THR A 406 15.81 -2.42 19.31
C THR A 406 15.48 -3.85 18.94
N VAL A 407 15.87 -4.83 19.78
CA VAL A 407 15.54 -6.24 19.56
C VAL A 407 15.26 -6.91 20.90
N VAL A 408 14.14 -7.64 20.99
CA VAL A 408 13.88 -8.66 22.01
C VAL A 408 13.48 -9.93 21.29
N ALA A 409 14.33 -10.95 21.32
CA ALA A 409 14.09 -12.19 20.60
C ALA A 409 14.64 -13.40 21.37
N PRO A 410 14.04 -14.59 21.23
CA PRO A 410 14.67 -15.81 21.69
C PRO A 410 16.01 -16.00 20.99
N VAL A 411 16.98 -16.57 21.70
CA VAL A 411 18.26 -16.99 21.10
C VAL A 411 18.12 -18.44 20.67
N ASN A 412 18.52 -18.75 19.44
CA ASN A 412 18.46 -20.09 18.88
C ASN A 412 19.24 -21.08 19.77
N HIS A 413 18.71 -22.31 19.88
CA HIS A 413 19.32 -23.35 20.69
C HIS A 413 20.72 -23.70 20.18
N GLY A 414 21.76 -23.42 20.98
CA GLY A 414 23.15 -23.70 20.65
C GLY A 414 24.06 -22.46 20.71
N ASP A 415 23.51 -21.28 20.44
CA ASP A 415 24.28 -20.03 20.26
C ASP A 415 24.75 -19.38 21.58
N LEU A 416 24.30 -19.90 22.72
CA LEU A 416 24.55 -19.34 24.05
C LEU A 416 25.06 -20.41 25.02
N ASP A 417 26.16 -21.08 24.61
CA ASP A 417 26.84 -22.16 25.35
C ASP A 417 25.87 -23.29 25.77
N GLY A 418 24.94 -23.66 24.88
CA GLY A 418 23.98 -24.76 25.08
C GLY A 418 22.79 -24.47 26.01
N ARG A 419 22.62 -23.23 26.51
CA ARG A 419 21.49 -22.89 27.39
C ARG A 419 20.17 -22.76 26.62
N LYS A 420 19.13 -23.40 27.15
CA LYS A 420 17.76 -23.31 26.65
C LYS A 420 17.02 -22.14 27.29
N ASN A 421 15.99 -21.62 26.64
CA ASN A 421 15.15 -20.51 27.11
C ASN A 421 15.90 -19.17 27.29
N ALA A 422 16.86 -18.90 26.41
CA ALA A 422 17.59 -17.64 26.40
C ALA A 422 16.92 -16.63 25.48
N LEU A 423 17.03 -15.35 25.83
CA LEU A 423 16.60 -14.23 24.99
C LEU A 423 17.73 -13.21 24.86
N GLN A 424 17.79 -12.54 23.73
CA GLN A 424 18.68 -11.42 23.48
C GLN A 424 17.89 -10.12 23.59
N VAL A 425 18.51 -9.14 24.24
CA VAL A 425 18.04 -7.75 24.26
C VAL A 425 19.13 -6.90 23.64
N LYS A 426 18.90 -6.44 22.41
CA LYS A 426 19.79 -5.48 21.73
C LYS A 426 19.26 -4.09 21.97
N HIS A 427 20.14 -3.15 22.29
CA HIS A 427 19.76 -1.76 22.51
C HIS A 427 20.81 -0.83 21.90
N CYS A 428 20.38 0.36 21.52
CA CYS A 428 21.28 1.42 21.08
C CYS A 428 21.97 2.04 22.31
N MET A 429 23.28 2.19 22.26
CA MET A 429 24.04 2.93 23.28
C MET A 429 24.06 4.39 22.87
N VAL A 430 23.38 5.26 23.61
CA VAL A 430 23.61 6.70 23.50
C VAL A 430 24.96 6.95 24.16
N ASN A 431 25.96 7.42 23.40
CA ASN A 431 27.26 7.77 23.96
C ASN A 431 27.09 8.99 24.87
N GLU A 432 27.04 8.80 26.19
CA GLU A 432 27.02 9.87 27.21
C GLU A 432 28.36 10.65 27.31
N LYS A 433 29.14 10.75 26.22
CA LYS A 433 30.41 11.50 26.21
C LYS A 433 30.29 12.94 25.68
N ASP A 434 29.14 13.33 25.13
CA ASP A 434 28.96 14.67 24.54
C ASP A 434 28.28 15.70 25.48
N GLU A 435 28.00 15.37 26.74
CA GLU A 435 27.45 16.34 27.72
C GLU A 435 28.50 16.98 28.65
N ARG A 436 29.81 16.80 28.38
CA ARG A 436 30.86 17.58 29.05
C ARG A 436 31.92 18.02 28.07
N ARG A 437 31.62 19.06 27.28
CA ARG A 437 32.62 19.96 26.72
C ARG A 437 32.04 21.33 26.43
#